data_AF-A0A7N2MTG0-F1
#
_entry.id   AF-A0A7N2MTG0-F1
#
_cell.length_a   1.000
_cell.length_b   1.000
_cell.length_c   1.000
_cell.angle_alpha   90.00
_cell.angle_beta   90.00
_cell.angle_gamma   90.00
#
_symmetry.space_group_name_H-M   'P 1'
#
loop_
_entity.id
_entity.type
_entity.pdbx_description
1 polymer ?
#
loop_
_entity_poly.entity_id
_entity_poly.type
_entity_poly.pdbx_seq_one_letter_code
_entity_poly.pdbx_strand_id
1 'polypeptide(L)'
;MEKTRMWYMIWKHFILIWAVYSSFFTPLEFGFFRGLPENLFLLDIAGQFAFLIDIVIRFFVAYRDSHSYRIVSNRNLIALRYIKSRFFFDLLSCFPWDAIFKVSGRRELVRYLLWIRLSRALRVTEFFEKLEKDIRINYLATRILKLFVVELYCTHTAACIFYYLATTVPAANEGYTWIGSLKMGDYTYSHFREIDLWKRYVTSLYFAIVTMATVGYGEIHAVNVREMIFIMIYVSVDMILGAYLLGNIAALIVKGSKTEKFRDKMSELITYLNKNNIDRQTSKEIKGHLRLQYERSITEGALLQDIPASIRTKISQNLYEQHVKGASLFKECSEGFIKQIAARVHEEFFLPGEVIIEQGKVVDQLYIICHGEVEEVGKVDDDETEECVMRLQVNKSFGEVSFLCNTPQPYTVQVLDLCRVLRLDKQCLKEVLGICFSDGRIILNNLLEGKDSNLQRKILESDITLYIAQQESELAMRLNCAAYDGDIYRLKRLINAGANPNKTDYDGRSPL
;
A
#
# COMPACT_ATOMS: atom_id res chain seq x y z
N MET A 1 6.81 -4.56 29.30
CA MET A 1 7.01 -5.08 27.92
C MET A 1 7.51 -4.00 26.95
N GLU A 2 6.91 -2.81 26.93
CA GLU A 2 7.29 -1.74 26.00
C GLU A 2 8.72 -1.19 26.21
N LYS A 3 9.14 -0.97 27.47
CA LYS A 3 10.53 -0.57 27.79
C LYS A 3 11.56 -1.60 27.33
N THR A 4 11.32 -2.89 27.57
CA THR A 4 12.22 -3.99 27.12
C THR A 4 12.33 -4.05 25.60
N ARG A 5 11.23 -3.81 24.89
CA ARG A 5 11.20 -3.70 23.43
C ARG A 5 12.02 -2.51 22.95
N MET A 6 11.91 -1.35 23.60
CA MET A 6 12.69 -0.15 23.27
C MET A 6 14.20 -0.39 23.42
N TRP A 7 14.64 -0.97 24.55
CA TRP A 7 16.05 -1.32 24.77
C TRP A 7 16.59 -2.28 23.72
N TYR A 8 15.82 -3.32 23.35
CA TYR A 8 16.21 -4.24 22.29
C TYR A 8 16.31 -3.56 20.92
N MET A 9 15.42 -2.61 20.62
CA MET A 9 15.49 -1.83 19.38
C MET A 9 16.74 -0.95 19.35
N ILE A 10 17.10 -0.29 20.44
CA ILE A 10 18.34 0.50 20.56
C ILE A 10 19.57 -0.40 20.35
N TRP A 11 19.61 -1.54 21.05
CA TRP A 11 20.67 -2.54 20.90
C TRP A 11 20.83 -3.03 19.45
N LYS A 12 19.70 -3.30 18.78
CA LYS A 12 19.72 -3.74 17.38
C LYS A 12 20.31 -2.68 16.44
N HIS A 13 20.02 -1.40 16.65
CA HIS A 13 20.63 -0.31 15.86
C HIS A 13 22.12 -0.15 16.19
N PHE A 14 22.50 -0.26 17.46
CA PHE A 14 23.90 -0.27 17.88
C PHE A 14 24.70 -1.39 17.18
N ILE A 15 24.19 -2.62 17.19
CA ILE A 15 24.81 -3.76 16.50
C ILE A 15 24.81 -3.58 14.98
N LEU A 16 23.80 -2.93 14.40
CA LEU A 16 23.78 -2.63 12.97
C LEU A 16 24.90 -1.66 12.58
N ILE A 17 25.10 -0.59 13.35
CA ILE A 17 26.20 0.38 13.12
C ILE A 17 27.54 -0.36 13.18
N TRP A 18 27.71 -1.22 14.19
CA TRP A 18 28.93 -2.00 14.32
C TRP A 18 29.11 -3.01 13.17
N ALA A 19 28.03 -3.62 12.68
CA ALA A 19 28.07 -4.50 11.53
C ALA A 19 28.50 -3.77 10.25
N VAL A 20 27.99 -2.56 10.01
CA VAL A 20 28.41 -1.72 8.87
C VAL A 20 29.89 -1.38 8.96
N TYR A 21 30.35 -0.90 10.12
CA TYR A 21 31.77 -0.60 10.36
C TYR A 21 32.64 -1.84 10.13
N SER A 22 32.30 -2.96 10.77
CA SER A 22 33.08 -4.18 10.69
C SER A 22 33.10 -4.79 9.29
N SER A 23 31.97 -4.78 8.55
CA SER A 23 31.94 -5.29 7.19
C SER A 23 32.78 -4.44 6.26
N PHE A 24 32.75 -3.10 6.41
CA PHE A 24 33.58 -2.20 5.62
C PHE A 24 35.07 -2.33 5.98
N PHE A 25 35.40 -2.46 7.26
CA PHE A 25 36.78 -2.53 7.73
C PHE A 25 37.46 -3.85 7.40
N THR A 26 36.73 -4.98 7.34
CA THR A 26 37.32 -6.31 7.11
C THR A 26 38.12 -6.41 5.80
N PRO A 27 37.61 -5.99 4.62
CA PRO A 27 38.42 -5.93 3.40
C PRO A 27 39.64 -5.02 3.53
N LEU A 28 39.51 -3.88 4.22
CA LEU A 28 40.60 -2.93 4.42
C LEU A 28 41.72 -3.54 5.27
N GLU A 29 41.37 -4.19 6.39
CA GLU A 29 42.28 -4.96 7.24
C GLU A 29 43.00 -6.06 6.43
N PHE A 30 42.23 -6.83 5.65
CA PHE A 30 42.75 -7.88 4.79
C PHE A 30 43.63 -7.36 3.64
N GLY A 31 43.35 -6.17 3.11
CA GLY A 31 44.13 -5.58 2.02
C GLY A 31 45.42 -4.94 2.52
N PHE A 32 45.27 -3.98 3.43
CA PHE A 32 46.29 -2.98 3.73
C PHE A 32 47.10 -3.27 5.00
N PHE A 33 46.59 -4.06 5.93
CA PHE A 33 47.23 -4.25 7.24
C PHE A 33 47.85 -5.64 7.42
N ARG A 34 49.16 -5.71 7.61
CA ARG A 34 49.89 -6.95 8.00
C ARG A 34 50.00 -7.08 9.53
N GLY A 35 48.89 -6.82 10.21
CA GLY A 35 48.77 -6.67 11.65
C GLY A 35 48.24 -5.28 12.01
N LEU A 36 47.21 -5.23 12.87
CA LEU A 36 46.58 -3.97 13.25
C LEU A 36 47.46 -3.13 14.20
N PRO A 37 47.52 -1.79 14.01
CA PRO A 37 48.00 -0.83 15.01
C PRO A 37 47.18 -0.91 16.30
N GLU A 38 47.77 -0.53 17.44
CA GLU A 38 47.18 -0.70 18.78
C GLU A 38 45.76 -0.11 18.89
N ASN A 39 45.55 1.12 18.45
CA ASN A 39 44.24 1.79 18.52
C ASN A 39 43.15 1.05 17.72
N LEU A 40 43.49 0.58 16.52
CA LEU A 40 42.57 -0.16 15.66
C LEU A 40 42.32 -1.58 16.18
N PHE A 41 43.33 -2.19 16.80
CA PHE A 41 43.21 -3.49 17.45
C PHE A 41 42.28 -3.45 18.66
N LEU A 42 42.42 -2.43 19.53
CA LEU A 42 41.51 -2.22 20.66
C LEU A 42 40.06 -2.02 20.19
N LEU A 43 39.89 -1.26 19.10
CA LEU A 43 38.57 -1.04 18.50
C LEU A 43 37.98 -2.34 17.92
N ASP A 44 38.76 -3.17 17.24
CA ASP A 44 38.32 -4.49 16.73
C ASP A 44 37.87 -5.41 17.89
N ILE A 45 38.63 -5.46 18.99
CA ILE A 45 38.29 -6.24 20.19
C ILE A 45 36.97 -5.75 20.82
N ALA A 46 36.80 -4.43 20.98
CA ALA A 46 35.57 -3.86 21.53
C ALA A 46 34.35 -4.31 20.71
N GLY A 47 34.52 -4.37 19.40
CA GLY A 47 33.51 -4.88 18.47
C GLY A 47 33.18 -6.35 18.58
N GLN A 48 34.22 -7.19 18.68
CA GLN A 48 34.05 -8.62 18.90
C GLN A 48 33.26 -8.88 20.18
N PHE A 49 33.54 -8.12 21.25
CA PHE A 49 32.80 -8.23 22.50
C PHE A 49 31.33 -7.82 22.36
N ALA A 50 31.04 -6.73 21.64
CA ALA A 50 29.66 -6.32 21.34
C ALA A 50 28.87 -7.42 20.59
N PHE A 51 29.47 -8.05 19.59
CA PHE A 51 28.83 -9.17 18.89
C PHE A 51 28.68 -10.42 19.75
N LEU A 52 29.62 -10.70 20.65
CA LEU A 52 29.50 -11.81 21.58
C LEU A 52 28.31 -11.62 22.52
N ILE A 53 28.10 -10.40 23.04
CA ILE A 53 26.90 -10.06 23.81
C ILE A 53 25.64 -10.24 22.95
N ASP A 54 25.67 -9.84 21.68
CA ASP A 54 24.52 -10.02 20.78
C ASP A 54 24.17 -11.50 20.54
N ILE A 55 25.17 -12.38 20.43
CA ILE A 55 24.97 -13.85 20.37
C ILE A 55 24.21 -14.31 21.61
N VAL A 56 24.63 -13.88 22.81
CA VAL A 56 23.96 -14.23 24.07
C VAL A 56 22.51 -13.72 24.07
N ILE A 57 22.29 -12.46 23.71
CA ILE A 57 20.94 -11.86 23.65
C ILE A 57 20.04 -12.63 22.69
N ARG A 58 20.53 -13.10 21.54
CA ARG A 58 19.75 -13.85 20.55
C ARG A 58 19.14 -15.14 21.09
N PHE A 59 19.75 -15.79 22.07
CA PHE A 59 19.16 -16.96 22.74
C PHE A 59 17.91 -16.63 23.57
N PHE A 60 17.68 -15.35 23.88
CA PHE A 60 16.54 -14.87 24.69
C PHE A 60 15.48 -14.14 23.87
N VAL A 61 15.69 -13.91 22.57
CA VAL A 61 14.75 -13.18 21.72
C VAL A 61 13.70 -14.13 21.13
N ALA A 62 12.43 -13.86 21.47
CA ALA A 62 11.29 -14.58 20.89
C ALA A 62 11.19 -14.35 19.37
N TYR A 63 10.74 -15.36 18.64
CA TYR A 63 10.56 -15.27 17.19
C TYR A 63 9.11 -15.54 16.79
N ARG A 64 8.71 -15.03 15.62
CA ARG A 64 7.43 -15.38 15.00
C ARG A 64 7.62 -16.62 14.13
N ASP A 65 6.83 -17.64 14.40
CA ASP A 65 6.81 -18.87 13.60
C ASP A 65 6.16 -18.61 12.23
N SER A 66 6.72 -19.17 11.16
CA SER A 66 6.25 -18.93 9.80
C SER A 66 4.94 -19.65 9.47
N HIS A 67 4.66 -20.77 10.14
CA HIS A 67 3.45 -21.57 9.88
C HIS A 67 2.29 -21.15 10.78
N SER A 68 2.52 -21.07 12.09
CA SER A 68 1.47 -20.72 13.06
C SER A 68 1.26 -19.21 13.22
N TYR A 69 2.17 -18.38 12.71
CA TYR A 69 2.21 -16.92 12.91
C TYR A 69 2.22 -16.46 14.38
N ARG A 70 2.37 -17.39 15.33
CA ARG A 70 2.44 -17.13 16.77
C ARG A 70 3.85 -16.76 17.19
N ILE A 71 3.94 -15.98 18.26
CA ILE A 71 5.21 -15.63 18.89
C ILE A 71 5.63 -16.80 19.78
N VAL A 72 6.73 -17.47 19.44
CA VAL A 72 7.31 -18.57 20.21
C VAL A 72 8.31 -18.00 21.20
N SER A 73 8.02 -18.17 22.49
CA SER A 73 8.87 -17.69 23.60
C SER A 73 9.60 -18.82 24.34
N ASN A 74 9.46 -20.07 23.90
CA ASN A 74 10.11 -21.22 24.52
C ASN A 74 11.63 -21.21 24.22
N ARG A 75 12.44 -21.15 25.28
CA ARG A 75 13.91 -21.02 25.21
C ARG A 75 14.58 -22.17 24.45
N ASN A 76 14.11 -23.41 24.61
CA ASN A 76 14.72 -24.57 23.97
C ASN A 76 14.54 -24.51 22.45
N LEU A 77 13.34 -24.10 22.00
CA LEU A 77 13.05 -23.94 20.57
C LEU A 77 13.83 -22.77 19.96
N ILE A 78 13.97 -21.65 20.70
CA ILE A 78 14.79 -20.50 20.28
C ILE A 78 16.26 -20.93 20.11
N ALA A 79 16.83 -21.62 21.10
CA ALA A 79 18.20 -22.08 21.06
C ALA A 79 18.46 -23.06 19.91
N LEU A 80 17.62 -24.08 19.74
CA LEU A 80 17.75 -25.06 18.65
C LEU A 80 17.68 -24.40 17.27
N ARG A 81 16.75 -23.45 17.09
CA ARG A 81 16.63 -22.70 15.83
C ARG A 81 17.88 -21.88 15.54
N TYR A 82 18.43 -21.20 16.54
CA TYR A 82 19.61 -20.35 16.36
C TYR A 82 20.87 -21.18 16.09
N ILE A 83 21.08 -22.27 16.83
CA ILE A 83 22.20 -23.20 16.65
C ILE A 83 22.20 -23.83 15.25
N LYS A 84 21.03 -24.27 14.76
CA LYS A 84 20.90 -24.89 13.43
C LYS A 84 21.13 -23.91 12.27
N SER A 85 21.01 -22.60 12.49
CA SER A 85 21.03 -21.60 11.41
C SER A 85 22.35 -20.84 11.31
N ARG A 86 22.61 -19.92 12.24
CA ARG A 86 23.70 -18.93 12.11
C ARG A 86 24.69 -18.88 13.25
N PHE A 87 24.41 -19.58 14.34
CA PHE A 87 25.25 -19.55 15.54
C PHE A 87 26.74 -19.82 15.25
N PHE A 88 27.06 -20.85 14.46
CA PHE A 88 28.44 -21.21 14.16
C PHE A 88 29.20 -20.10 13.42
N PHE A 89 28.57 -19.47 12.42
CA PHE A 89 29.17 -18.35 11.69
C PHE A 89 29.28 -17.09 12.56
N ASP A 90 28.24 -16.77 13.33
CA ASP A 90 28.27 -15.65 14.27
C ASP A 90 29.42 -15.84 15.29
N LEU A 91 29.60 -17.05 15.84
CA LEU A 91 30.65 -17.38 16.80
C LEU A 91 32.06 -17.30 16.19
N LEU A 92 32.29 -17.95 15.05
CA LEU A 92 33.59 -17.91 14.36
C LEU A 92 33.96 -16.50 13.92
N SER A 93 32.97 -15.67 13.57
CA SER A 93 33.22 -14.26 13.22
C SER A 93 33.74 -13.44 14.40
N CYS A 94 33.45 -13.86 15.64
CA CYS A 94 33.86 -13.15 16.86
C CYS A 94 35.26 -13.51 17.33
N PHE A 95 35.94 -14.49 16.73
CA PHE A 95 37.28 -14.84 17.14
C PHE A 95 38.31 -13.75 16.80
N PRO A 96 39.34 -13.56 17.67
CA PRO A 96 40.36 -12.54 17.50
C PRO A 96 41.42 -12.99 16.47
N TRP A 97 41.01 -13.10 15.21
CA TRP A 97 41.85 -13.63 14.13
C TRP A 97 43.15 -12.83 13.91
N ASP A 98 43.19 -11.51 14.13
CA ASP A 98 44.43 -10.72 14.06
C ASP A 98 45.44 -11.12 15.16
N ALA A 99 44.98 -11.36 16.38
CA ALA A 99 45.83 -11.84 17.47
C ALA A 99 46.38 -13.25 17.17
N ILE A 100 45.52 -14.14 16.65
CA ILE A 100 45.91 -15.49 16.23
C ILE A 100 46.91 -15.41 15.06
N PHE A 101 46.73 -14.49 14.12
CA PHE A 101 47.67 -14.26 13.02
C PHE A 101 49.05 -13.82 13.53
N LYS A 102 49.12 -12.90 14.50
CA LYS A 102 50.38 -12.47 15.14
C LYS A 102 51.09 -13.63 15.85
N VAL A 103 50.37 -14.43 16.65
CA VAL A 103 50.94 -15.53 17.44
C VAL A 103 51.33 -16.74 16.57
N SER A 104 50.60 -17.02 15.49
CA SER A 104 50.86 -18.16 14.58
C SER A 104 52.07 -17.97 13.66
N GLY A 105 52.84 -16.88 13.82
CA GLY A 105 53.98 -16.55 12.98
C GLY A 105 53.58 -15.94 11.64
N ARG A 106 52.47 -15.19 11.59
CA ARG A 106 51.98 -14.45 10.40
C ARG A 106 51.71 -15.34 9.18
N ARG A 107 51.10 -16.50 9.39
CA ARG A 107 50.70 -17.41 8.30
C ARG A 107 49.52 -16.85 7.52
N GLU A 108 49.65 -16.72 6.20
CA GLU A 108 48.59 -16.19 5.32
C GLU A 108 47.27 -16.97 5.42
N LEU A 109 47.31 -18.27 5.70
CA LEU A 109 46.11 -19.10 5.88
C LEU A 109 45.18 -18.58 6.99
N VAL A 110 45.74 -18.06 8.09
CA VAL A 110 44.96 -17.49 9.20
C VAL A 110 44.31 -16.18 8.77
N ARG A 111 44.96 -15.42 7.89
CA ARG A 111 44.43 -14.16 7.37
C ARG A 111 43.17 -14.38 6.51
N TYR A 112 43.09 -15.48 5.77
CA TYR A 112 41.86 -15.81 5.04
C TYR A 112 40.64 -16.03 5.95
N LEU A 113 40.85 -16.44 7.21
CA LEU A 113 39.77 -16.61 8.18
C LEU A 113 39.12 -15.28 8.59
N LEU A 114 39.79 -14.13 8.36
CA LEU A 114 39.19 -12.80 8.56
C LEU A 114 37.92 -12.62 7.72
N TRP A 115 37.84 -13.22 6.53
CA TRP A 115 36.66 -13.14 5.67
C TRP A 115 35.40 -13.75 6.30
N ILE A 116 35.52 -14.61 7.32
CA ILE A 116 34.37 -15.10 8.09
C ILE A 116 33.61 -13.94 8.75
N ARG A 117 34.30 -12.83 9.07
CA ARG A 117 33.67 -11.60 9.60
C ARG A 117 32.65 -10.98 8.64
N LEU A 118 32.71 -11.29 7.34
CA LEU A 118 31.69 -10.85 6.38
C LEU A 118 30.30 -11.43 6.64
N SER A 119 30.17 -12.51 7.42
CA SER A 119 28.88 -12.97 7.93
C SER A 119 28.08 -11.86 8.64
N ARG A 120 28.77 -10.84 9.20
CA ARG A 120 28.15 -9.67 9.82
C ARG A 120 27.40 -8.79 8.81
N ALA A 121 27.75 -8.81 7.52
CA ALA A 121 27.01 -8.09 6.48
C ALA A 121 25.56 -8.59 6.34
N LEU A 122 25.26 -9.82 6.77
CA LEU A 122 23.88 -10.35 6.84
C LEU A 122 22.97 -9.49 7.75
N ARG A 123 23.54 -8.75 8.72
CA ARG A 123 22.77 -7.82 9.55
C ARG A 123 22.29 -6.61 8.74
N VAL A 124 23.09 -6.16 7.79
CA VAL A 124 22.79 -5.06 6.88
C VAL A 124 21.72 -5.50 5.87
N THR A 125 21.84 -6.72 5.33
CA THR A 125 20.81 -7.25 4.42
C THR A 125 19.46 -7.41 5.11
N GLU A 126 19.42 -7.93 6.34
CA GLU A 126 18.20 -8.00 7.15
C GLU A 126 17.59 -6.63 7.45
N PHE A 127 18.42 -5.60 7.59
CA PHE A 127 17.94 -4.24 7.78
C PHE A 127 17.22 -3.77 6.52
N PHE A 128 17.82 -3.94 5.33
CA PHE A 128 17.17 -3.60 4.06
C PHE A 128 15.91 -4.43 3.80
N GLU A 129 15.89 -5.72 4.11
CA GLU A 129 14.67 -6.54 3.99
C GLU A 129 13.52 -6.04 4.87
N LYS A 130 13.83 -5.50 6.06
CA LYS A 130 12.83 -4.89 6.94
C LYS A 130 12.38 -3.53 6.41
N LEU A 131 13.30 -2.76 5.86
CA LEU A 131 13.03 -1.47 5.25
C LEU A 131 12.14 -1.61 4.00
N GLU A 132 12.39 -2.62 3.16
CA GLU A 132 11.59 -2.97 1.99
C GLU A 132 10.15 -3.38 2.35
N LYS A 133 9.94 -3.92 3.56
CA LYS A 133 8.62 -4.32 4.07
C LYS A 133 7.89 -3.18 4.81
N ASP A 134 8.55 -2.04 5.06
CA ASP A 134 7.91 -0.90 5.72
C ASP A 134 7.06 -0.14 4.70
N ILE A 135 5.74 -0.18 4.90
CA ILE A 135 4.75 0.47 4.03
C ILE A 135 4.89 2.00 3.97
N ARG A 136 5.62 2.61 4.91
CA ARG A 136 5.86 4.06 4.94
C ARG A 136 6.93 4.51 3.95
N ILE A 137 7.69 3.56 3.39
CA ILE A 137 8.84 3.84 2.53
C ILE A 137 8.56 3.27 1.15
N ASN A 138 8.99 3.99 0.11
CA ASN A 138 8.86 3.50 -1.26
C ASN A 138 9.73 2.25 -1.46
N TYR A 139 9.07 1.12 -1.77
CA TYR A 139 9.71 -0.16 -2.01
C TYR A 139 10.81 -0.09 -3.09
N LEU A 140 10.53 0.55 -4.23
CA LEU A 140 11.49 0.60 -5.34
C LEU A 140 12.70 1.48 -4.99
N ALA A 141 12.48 2.61 -4.30
CA ALA A 141 13.57 3.47 -3.86
C ALA A 141 14.49 2.75 -2.87
N THR A 142 13.90 1.99 -1.93
CA THR A 142 14.66 1.17 -0.97
C THR A 142 15.50 0.11 -1.67
N ARG A 143 14.94 -0.54 -2.70
CA ARG A 143 15.65 -1.55 -3.49
C ARG A 143 16.83 -0.94 -4.27
N ILE A 144 16.65 0.22 -4.90
CA ILE A 144 17.74 0.92 -5.60
C ILE A 144 18.83 1.34 -4.62
N LEU A 145 18.47 1.91 -3.46
CA LEU A 145 19.42 2.28 -2.42
C LEU A 145 20.25 1.07 -1.95
N LYS A 146 19.59 -0.08 -1.73
CA LYS A 146 20.27 -1.33 -1.37
C LYS A 146 21.28 -1.75 -2.44
N LEU A 147 20.90 -1.73 -3.72
CA LEU A 147 21.79 -2.11 -4.81
C LEU A 147 22.96 -1.15 -4.96
N PHE A 148 22.73 0.14 -4.78
CA PHE A 148 23.80 1.13 -4.76
C PHE A 148 24.80 0.90 -3.60
N VAL A 149 24.30 0.55 -2.41
CA VAL A 149 25.18 0.17 -1.28
C VAL A 149 25.97 -1.11 -1.57
N VAL A 150 25.35 -2.11 -2.22
CA VAL A 150 26.03 -3.35 -2.63
C VAL A 150 27.12 -3.05 -3.65
N GLU A 151 26.83 -2.19 -4.64
CA GLU A 151 27.80 -1.75 -5.65
C GLU A 151 29.03 -1.13 -4.99
N LEU A 152 28.85 -0.08 -4.18
CA LEU A 152 29.94 0.59 -3.47
C LEU A 152 30.76 -0.38 -2.61
N TYR A 153 30.09 -1.36 -1.99
CA TYR A 153 30.76 -2.38 -1.18
C TYR A 153 31.59 -3.35 -2.01
N CYS A 154 31.10 -3.78 -3.18
CA CYS A 154 31.85 -4.59 -4.13
C CYS A 154 33.09 -3.85 -4.65
N THR A 155 32.95 -2.58 -5.04
CA THR A 155 34.06 -1.72 -5.50
C THR A 155 35.12 -1.53 -4.43
N HIS A 156 34.70 -1.24 -3.19
CA HIS A 156 35.61 -1.12 -2.03
C HIS A 156 36.37 -2.42 -1.77
N THR A 157 35.66 -3.55 -1.80
CA THR A 157 36.27 -4.87 -1.59
C THR A 157 37.27 -5.19 -2.71
N ALA A 158 36.93 -4.87 -3.96
CA ALA A 158 37.82 -5.04 -5.10
C ALA A 158 39.08 -4.18 -4.99
N ALA A 159 38.94 -2.91 -4.59
CA ALA A 159 40.08 -2.02 -4.31
C ALA A 159 41.03 -2.62 -3.27
N CYS A 160 40.49 -3.18 -2.19
CA CYS A 160 41.28 -3.85 -1.15
C CYS A 160 41.99 -5.11 -1.68
N ILE A 161 41.33 -5.89 -2.53
CA ILE A 161 41.91 -7.08 -3.15
C ILE A 161 43.00 -6.69 -4.17
N PHE A 162 42.80 -5.63 -4.96
CA PHE A 162 43.84 -5.11 -5.87
C PHE A 162 45.11 -4.76 -5.11
N TYR A 163 44.98 -4.02 -4.00
CA TYR A 163 46.13 -3.71 -3.16
C TYR A 163 46.74 -4.97 -2.53
N TYR A 164 45.91 -5.89 -2.05
CA TYR A 164 46.37 -7.18 -1.52
C TYR A 164 47.24 -7.93 -2.54
N LEU A 165 46.76 -8.09 -3.77
CA LEU A 165 47.48 -8.80 -4.84
C LEU A 165 48.87 -8.21 -5.08
N ALA A 166 48.97 -6.87 -5.16
CA ALA A 166 50.25 -6.18 -5.30
C ALA A 166 51.17 -6.43 -4.09
N THR A 167 50.65 -6.41 -2.86
CA THR A 167 51.49 -6.65 -1.66
C THR A 167 51.99 -8.08 -1.51
N THR A 168 51.40 -9.07 -2.18
CA THR A 168 51.90 -10.47 -2.15
C THR A 168 53.13 -10.69 -3.00
N VAL A 169 53.49 -9.74 -3.88
CA VAL A 169 54.72 -9.81 -4.68
C VAL A 169 55.93 -9.46 -3.81
N PRO A 170 57.07 -10.17 -3.93
CA PRO A 170 58.29 -9.83 -3.19
C PRO A 170 58.74 -8.39 -3.44
N ALA A 171 59.37 -7.76 -2.44
CA ALA A 171 59.79 -6.35 -2.51
C ALA A 171 60.68 -6.03 -3.73
N ALA A 172 61.54 -6.96 -4.13
CA ALA A 172 62.42 -6.82 -5.29
C ALA A 172 61.67 -6.66 -6.63
N ASN A 173 60.41 -7.12 -6.70
CA ASN A 173 59.61 -7.15 -7.92
C ASN A 173 58.36 -6.26 -7.81
N GLU A 174 58.35 -5.26 -6.92
CA GLU A 174 57.20 -4.36 -6.73
C GLU A 174 56.80 -3.66 -8.05
N GLY A 175 57.77 -3.33 -8.91
CA GLY A 175 57.52 -2.75 -10.23
C GLY A 175 56.72 -3.64 -11.20
N TYR A 176 56.55 -4.95 -10.90
CA TYR A 176 55.73 -5.88 -11.70
C TYR A 176 54.29 -6.01 -11.16
N THR A 177 53.73 -4.89 -10.71
CA THR A 177 52.36 -4.79 -10.17
C THR A 177 51.68 -3.52 -10.67
N TRP A 178 50.35 -3.52 -10.73
CA TRP A 178 49.56 -2.36 -11.18
C TRP A 178 49.91 -1.04 -10.48
N ILE A 179 50.28 -1.09 -9.19
CA ILE A 179 50.63 0.09 -8.40
C ILE A 179 52.13 0.38 -8.45
N GLY A 180 53.00 -0.63 -8.43
CA GLY A 180 54.44 -0.39 -8.41
C GLY A 180 55.01 0.08 -9.76
N SER A 181 54.33 -0.22 -10.87
CA SER A 181 54.66 0.32 -12.20
C SER A 181 54.06 1.72 -12.44
N LEU A 182 53.26 2.25 -11.51
CA LEU A 182 52.50 3.48 -11.71
C LEU A 182 53.41 4.71 -11.65
N LYS A 183 53.27 5.58 -12.64
CA LYS A 183 53.85 6.92 -12.69
C LYS A 183 52.74 7.94 -12.92
N MET A 184 52.55 8.85 -11.97
CA MET A 184 51.58 9.95 -12.08
C MET A 184 52.30 11.28 -11.97
N GLY A 185 52.48 11.95 -13.10
CA GLY A 185 53.34 13.12 -13.22
C GLY A 185 54.79 12.78 -12.85
N ASP A 186 55.37 13.57 -11.94
CA ASP A 186 56.74 13.36 -11.45
C ASP A 186 56.83 12.30 -10.32
N TYR A 187 55.70 11.84 -9.80
CA TYR A 187 55.66 10.85 -8.73
C TYR A 187 55.67 9.41 -9.26
N THR A 188 56.57 8.59 -8.73
CA THR A 188 56.67 7.15 -9.02
C THR A 188 56.30 6.33 -7.78
N TYR A 189 55.60 5.21 -7.99
CA TYR A 189 55.11 4.33 -6.91
C TYR A 189 56.01 3.10 -6.68
N SER A 190 57.28 3.15 -7.07
CA SER A 190 58.23 2.02 -7.02
C SER A 190 58.45 1.43 -5.62
N HIS A 191 58.16 2.19 -4.56
CA HIS A 191 58.13 1.76 -3.15
C HIS A 191 56.75 2.06 -2.54
N PHE A 192 55.69 1.60 -3.20
CA PHE A 192 54.32 1.90 -2.78
C PHE A 192 54.02 1.46 -1.33
N ARG A 193 54.82 0.56 -0.75
CA ARG A 193 54.73 0.12 0.64
C ARG A 193 55.19 1.14 1.68
N GLU A 194 55.77 2.26 1.28
CA GLU A 194 56.19 3.36 2.17
C GLU A 194 55.29 4.61 2.05
N ILE A 195 54.50 4.70 0.97
CA ILE A 195 53.59 5.83 0.71
C ILE A 195 52.51 5.95 1.80
N ASP A 196 51.94 7.11 2.07
CA ASP A 196 50.85 7.19 3.05
C ASP A 196 49.65 6.27 2.73
N LEU A 197 49.03 5.69 3.77
CA LEU A 197 47.92 4.73 3.65
C LEU A 197 46.75 5.34 2.88
N TRP A 198 46.42 6.61 3.13
CA TRP A 198 45.34 7.32 2.46
C TRP A 198 45.56 7.35 0.95
N LYS A 199 46.78 7.72 0.52
CA LYS A 199 47.14 7.79 -0.90
C LYS A 199 47.03 6.40 -1.55
N ARG A 200 47.55 5.34 -0.92
CA ARG A 200 47.41 3.98 -1.45
C ARG A 200 45.96 3.55 -1.60
N TYR A 201 45.14 3.80 -0.56
CA TYR A 201 43.73 3.45 -0.55
C TYR A 201 42.94 4.21 -1.63
N VAL A 202 43.13 5.52 -1.73
CA VAL A 202 42.48 6.34 -2.75
C VAL A 202 42.89 5.91 -4.15
N THR A 203 44.16 5.61 -4.40
CA THR A 203 44.62 5.12 -5.71
C THR A 203 44.01 3.74 -6.05
N SER A 204 43.93 2.82 -5.09
CA SER A 204 43.26 1.53 -5.28
C SER A 204 41.76 1.68 -5.55
N LEU A 205 41.09 2.58 -4.82
CA LEU A 205 39.67 2.84 -4.98
C LEU A 205 39.37 3.51 -6.32
N TYR A 206 40.20 4.48 -6.73
CA TYR A 206 40.13 5.10 -8.05
C TYR A 206 40.23 4.05 -9.15
N PHE A 207 41.19 3.11 -9.06
CA PHE A 207 41.31 2.03 -10.03
C PHE A 207 40.05 1.17 -10.08
N ALA A 208 39.54 0.74 -8.93
CA ALA A 208 38.32 -0.08 -8.86
C ALA A 208 37.08 0.65 -9.42
N ILE A 209 36.92 1.95 -9.13
CA ILE A 209 35.81 2.79 -9.63
C ILE A 209 35.91 2.98 -11.14
N VAL A 210 37.08 3.29 -11.68
CA VAL A 210 37.27 3.49 -13.14
C VAL A 210 36.99 2.20 -13.90
N THR A 211 37.37 1.06 -13.33
CA THR A 211 37.07 -0.26 -13.90
C THR A 211 35.58 -0.62 -13.79
N MET A 212 34.94 -0.37 -12.65
CA MET A 212 33.48 -0.56 -12.45
C MET A 212 32.66 0.32 -13.40
N ALA A 213 33.01 1.60 -13.48
CA ALA A 213 32.34 2.54 -14.37
C ALA A 213 32.61 2.26 -15.86
N THR A 214 33.41 1.22 -16.18
CA THR A 214 33.79 0.81 -17.55
C THR A 214 34.48 1.93 -18.36
N VAL A 215 35.08 2.91 -17.69
CA VAL A 215 35.76 4.05 -18.33
C VAL A 215 37.15 3.64 -18.84
N GLY A 216 37.93 2.99 -17.97
CA GLY A 216 39.20 2.36 -18.36
C GLY A 216 40.22 3.27 -19.06
N TYR A 217 40.61 4.40 -18.45
CA TYR A 217 41.59 5.35 -19.02
C TYR A 217 42.94 4.73 -19.46
N GLY A 218 43.30 3.55 -18.95
CA GLY A 218 44.51 2.81 -19.32
C GLY A 218 45.76 3.18 -18.51
N GLU A 219 45.70 4.26 -17.74
CA GLU A 219 46.77 4.74 -16.84
C GLU A 219 47.17 3.69 -15.80
N ILE A 220 46.16 3.02 -15.24
CA ILE A 220 46.32 1.93 -14.29
C ILE A 220 45.78 0.66 -14.94
N HIS A 221 46.61 -0.37 -15.00
CA HIS A 221 46.26 -1.66 -15.60
C HIS A 221 46.99 -2.80 -14.89
N ALA A 222 46.47 -4.02 -15.02
CA ALA A 222 47.16 -5.21 -14.52
C ALA A 222 48.47 -5.44 -15.26
N VAL A 223 49.53 -5.71 -14.52
CA VAL A 223 50.86 -5.98 -15.07
C VAL A 223 51.16 -7.47 -15.06
N ASN A 224 50.66 -8.19 -14.05
CA ASN A 224 50.87 -9.62 -13.90
C ASN A 224 49.60 -10.46 -14.15
N VAL A 225 49.79 -11.73 -14.47
CA VAL A 225 48.69 -12.66 -14.82
C VAL A 225 47.67 -12.80 -13.71
N ARG A 226 48.07 -12.72 -12.43
CA ARG A 226 47.15 -12.84 -11.29
C ARG A 226 46.22 -11.63 -11.20
N GLU A 227 46.75 -10.43 -11.40
CA GLU A 227 45.96 -9.20 -11.51
C GLU A 227 45.03 -9.26 -12.72
N MET A 228 45.51 -9.73 -13.88
CA MET A 228 44.69 -9.87 -15.09
C MET A 228 43.48 -10.79 -14.86
N ILE A 229 43.69 -11.97 -14.27
CA ILE A 229 42.60 -12.90 -13.94
C ILE A 229 41.59 -12.25 -12.98
N PHE A 230 42.07 -11.54 -11.95
CA PHE A 230 41.18 -10.88 -11.01
C PHE A 230 40.37 -9.76 -11.67
N ILE A 231 40.95 -8.93 -12.54
CA ILE A 231 40.22 -7.91 -13.31
C ILE A 231 39.16 -8.56 -14.19
N MET A 232 39.47 -9.65 -14.89
CA MET A 232 38.50 -10.36 -15.73
C MET A 232 37.29 -10.82 -14.92
N ILE A 233 37.51 -11.37 -13.72
CA ILE A 233 36.43 -11.81 -12.83
C ILE A 233 35.64 -10.59 -12.31
N TYR A 234 36.34 -9.55 -11.85
CA TYR A 234 35.73 -8.34 -11.30
C TYR A 234 34.82 -7.65 -12.31
N VAL A 235 35.34 -7.36 -13.52
CA VAL A 235 34.56 -6.73 -14.60
C VAL A 235 33.35 -7.58 -15.00
N SER A 236 33.50 -8.91 -15.01
CA SER A 236 32.37 -9.80 -15.34
C SER A 236 31.24 -9.74 -14.31
N VAL A 237 31.58 -9.73 -13.02
CA VAL A 237 30.60 -9.61 -11.93
C VAL A 237 29.97 -8.22 -11.92
N ASP A 238 30.80 -7.20 -12.11
CA ASP A 238 30.41 -5.79 -12.12
C ASP A 238 29.42 -5.49 -13.26
N MET A 239 29.69 -5.97 -14.47
CA MET A 239 28.79 -5.82 -15.62
C MET A 239 27.40 -6.41 -15.36
N ILE A 240 27.32 -7.57 -14.69
CA ILE A 240 26.04 -8.19 -14.29
C ILE A 240 25.32 -7.33 -13.27
N LEU A 241 26.04 -6.82 -12.26
CA LEU A 241 25.46 -6.00 -11.19
C LEU A 241 24.99 -4.63 -11.71
N GLY A 242 25.77 -3.98 -12.56
CA GLY A 242 25.44 -2.73 -13.23
C GLY A 242 24.22 -2.87 -14.15
N ALA A 243 24.14 -3.94 -14.94
CA ALA A 243 22.95 -4.22 -15.76
C ALA A 243 21.70 -4.42 -14.90
N TYR A 244 21.83 -5.12 -13.77
CA TYR A 244 20.73 -5.30 -12.82
C TYR A 244 20.29 -3.99 -12.16
N LEU A 245 21.24 -3.13 -11.77
CA LEU A 245 20.95 -1.80 -11.22
C LEU A 245 20.19 -0.93 -12.24
N LEU A 246 20.67 -0.86 -13.48
CA LEU A 246 20.03 -0.09 -14.55
C LEU A 246 18.61 -0.59 -14.83
N GLY A 247 18.39 -1.91 -14.85
CA GLY A 247 17.07 -2.49 -15.00
C GLY A 247 16.09 -2.12 -13.86
N ASN A 248 16.57 -2.03 -12.62
CA ASN A 248 15.73 -1.60 -11.49
C ASN A 248 15.42 -0.09 -11.52
N ILE A 249 16.37 0.73 -11.98
CA ILE A 249 16.13 2.17 -12.17
C ILE A 249 15.08 2.39 -13.27
N ALA A 250 15.20 1.69 -14.41
CA ALA A 250 14.20 1.75 -15.47
C ALA A 250 12.81 1.32 -14.98
N ALA A 251 12.73 0.25 -14.18
CA ALA A 251 11.46 -0.20 -13.59
C ALA A 251 10.83 0.84 -12.64
N LEU A 252 11.63 1.65 -11.92
CA LEU A 252 11.12 2.74 -11.09
C LEU A 252 10.49 3.85 -11.93
N ILE A 253 11.11 4.20 -13.05
CA ILE A 253 10.60 5.23 -13.96
C ILE A 253 9.26 4.78 -14.56
N VAL A 254 9.16 3.54 -15.05
CA VAL A 254 7.94 3.01 -15.68
C VAL A 254 6.82 2.79 -14.65
N LYS A 255 7.12 2.20 -13.49
CA LYS A 255 6.08 1.90 -12.48
C LYS A 255 5.57 3.16 -11.75
N GLY A 256 6.26 4.29 -11.90
CA GLY A 256 6.00 5.52 -11.15
C GLY A 256 4.86 6.39 -11.67
N SER A 257 4.41 6.21 -12.92
CA SER A 257 3.49 7.17 -13.53
C SER A 257 2.03 6.71 -13.43
N LYS A 258 1.31 7.18 -12.40
CA LYS A 258 -0.17 7.11 -12.37
C LYS A 258 -0.78 7.81 -13.58
N THR A 259 -0.12 8.88 -14.03
CA THR A 259 -0.49 9.68 -15.19
C THR A 259 -0.42 8.88 -16.49
N GLU A 260 0.57 7.99 -16.64
CA GLU A 260 0.70 7.11 -17.81
C GLU A 260 -0.51 6.19 -17.94
N LYS A 261 -0.88 5.47 -16.86
CA LYS A 261 -2.06 4.60 -16.86
C LYS A 261 -3.36 5.32 -17.20
N PHE A 262 -3.52 6.56 -16.75
CA PHE A 262 -4.67 7.38 -17.11
C PHE A 262 -4.66 7.76 -18.60
N ARG A 263 -3.49 8.17 -19.10
CA ARG A 263 -3.33 8.50 -20.52
C ARG A 263 -3.59 7.31 -21.43
N ASP A 264 -3.18 6.12 -21.03
CA ASP A 264 -3.45 4.87 -21.77
C ASP A 264 -4.97 4.60 -21.83
N LYS A 265 -5.64 4.59 -20.68
CA LYS A 265 -7.11 4.43 -20.60
C LYS A 265 -7.86 5.50 -21.42
N MET A 266 -7.42 6.75 -21.34
CA MET A 266 -8.02 7.85 -22.10
C MET A 266 -7.81 7.68 -23.60
N SER A 267 -6.65 7.19 -24.03
CA SER A 267 -6.33 6.91 -25.43
C SER A 267 -7.18 5.76 -26.00
N GLU A 268 -7.34 4.68 -25.22
CA GLU A 268 -8.23 3.56 -25.57
C GLU A 268 -9.69 4.03 -25.71
N LEU A 269 -10.15 4.85 -24.77
CA LEU A 269 -11.49 5.46 -24.83
C LEU A 269 -11.66 6.32 -26.08
N ILE A 270 -10.71 7.23 -26.37
CA ILE A 270 -10.77 8.09 -27.57
C ILE A 270 -10.85 7.22 -28.84
N THR A 271 -10.05 6.15 -28.90
CA THR A 271 -10.08 5.20 -30.02
C THR A 271 -11.45 4.54 -30.16
N TYR A 272 -12.05 4.10 -29.05
CA TYR A 272 -13.39 3.50 -29.05
C TYR A 272 -14.47 4.48 -29.50
N LEU A 273 -14.45 5.72 -28.99
CA LEU A 273 -15.44 6.74 -29.34
C LEU A 273 -15.36 7.12 -30.83
N ASN A 274 -14.14 7.28 -31.36
CA ASN A 274 -13.92 7.57 -32.78
C ASN A 274 -14.36 6.40 -33.67
N LYS A 275 -14.05 5.16 -33.28
CA LYS A 275 -14.43 3.97 -34.06
C LYS A 275 -15.95 3.81 -34.20
N ASN A 276 -16.70 4.22 -33.18
CA ASN A 276 -18.17 4.14 -33.18
C ASN A 276 -18.85 5.44 -33.63
N ASN A 277 -18.10 6.44 -34.11
CA ASN A 277 -18.62 7.74 -34.54
C ASN A 277 -19.55 8.41 -33.50
N ILE A 278 -19.20 8.30 -32.22
CA ILE A 278 -19.95 8.97 -31.14
C ILE A 278 -19.87 10.48 -31.35
N ASP A 279 -20.99 11.17 -31.13
CA ASP A 279 -21.08 12.61 -31.31
C ASP A 279 -20.13 13.38 -30.39
N ARG A 280 -19.81 14.61 -30.77
CA ARG A 280 -18.80 15.41 -30.09
C ARG A 280 -19.21 15.80 -28.66
N GLN A 281 -20.51 15.91 -28.39
CA GLN A 281 -21.04 16.34 -27.10
C GLN A 281 -20.95 15.18 -26.09
N THR A 282 -21.51 14.02 -26.42
CA THR A 282 -21.39 12.78 -25.64
C THR A 282 -19.93 12.37 -25.46
N SER A 283 -19.09 12.54 -26.49
CA SER A 283 -17.65 12.28 -26.39
C SER A 283 -16.96 13.20 -25.37
N LYS A 284 -17.38 14.47 -25.27
CA LYS A 284 -16.84 15.43 -24.29
C LYS A 284 -17.28 15.09 -22.87
N GLU A 285 -18.54 14.69 -22.70
CA GLU A 285 -19.12 14.25 -21.42
C GLU A 285 -18.38 13.01 -20.88
N ILE A 286 -18.26 11.95 -21.68
CA ILE A 286 -17.57 10.72 -21.26
C ILE A 286 -16.10 10.98 -20.89
N LYS A 287 -15.38 11.83 -21.66
CA LYS A 287 -14.00 12.21 -21.35
C LYS A 287 -13.90 13.03 -20.06
N GLY A 288 -14.85 13.94 -19.86
CA GLY A 288 -14.97 14.72 -18.63
C GLY A 288 -15.17 13.81 -17.43
N HIS A 289 -16.09 12.85 -17.53
CA HIS A 289 -16.39 11.89 -16.47
C HIS A 289 -15.18 11.04 -16.12
N LEU A 290 -14.48 10.48 -17.11
CA LEU A 290 -13.27 9.69 -16.87
C LEU A 290 -12.14 10.54 -16.24
N ARG A 291 -12.01 11.81 -16.62
CA ARG A 291 -11.03 12.73 -16.02
C ARG A 291 -11.37 13.01 -14.56
N LEU A 292 -12.64 13.30 -14.26
CA LEU A 292 -13.09 13.50 -12.89
C LEU A 292 -12.90 12.23 -12.07
N GLN A 293 -13.21 11.07 -12.66
CA GLN A 293 -12.96 9.78 -12.06
C GLN A 293 -11.47 9.56 -11.78
N TYR A 294 -10.55 10.02 -12.62
CA TYR A 294 -9.12 9.95 -12.32
C TYR A 294 -8.68 10.91 -11.21
N GLU A 295 -9.18 12.15 -11.24
CA GLU A 295 -8.86 13.18 -10.24
C GLU A 295 -9.42 12.82 -8.85
N ARG A 296 -10.56 12.12 -8.78
CA ARG A 296 -11.26 11.76 -7.53
C ARG A 296 -11.11 10.29 -7.13
N SER A 297 -11.14 9.37 -8.07
CA SER A 297 -11.32 7.92 -7.82
C SER A 297 -10.17 7.06 -8.35
N ILE A 298 -9.09 7.05 -7.56
CA ILE A 298 -8.13 5.93 -7.52
C ILE A 298 -8.32 5.05 -6.27
N THR A 299 -9.30 5.30 -5.39
CA THR A 299 -9.15 4.83 -3.99
C THR A 299 -10.31 4.07 -3.33
N GLU A 300 -11.53 3.97 -3.87
CA GLU A 300 -12.62 3.37 -3.05
C GLU A 300 -13.05 1.97 -3.49
N GLY A 301 -13.59 1.79 -4.71
CA GLY A 301 -14.16 0.50 -5.12
C GLY A 301 -13.19 -0.69 -5.07
N ALA A 302 -12.01 -0.57 -5.71
CA ALA A 302 -11.04 -1.67 -5.79
C ALA A 302 -10.29 -1.90 -4.46
N LEU A 303 -9.98 -0.85 -3.70
CA LEU A 303 -9.28 -1.00 -2.42
C LEU A 303 -10.17 -1.61 -1.34
N LEU A 304 -11.47 -1.29 -1.35
CA LEU A 304 -12.41 -1.82 -0.36
C LEU A 304 -12.82 -3.28 -0.64
N GLN A 305 -12.58 -3.81 -1.84
CA GLN A 305 -12.92 -5.20 -2.20
C GLN A 305 -12.08 -6.23 -1.43
N ASP A 306 -10.79 -5.96 -1.24
CA ASP A 306 -9.87 -6.82 -0.47
C ASP A 306 -10.11 -6.76 1.05
N ILE A 307 -10.89 -5.77 1.50
CA ILE A 307 -11.22 -5.57 2.90
C ILE A 307 -12.46 -6.41 3.26
N PRO A 308 -12.46 -7.10 4.43
CA PRO A 308 -13.62 -7.83 4.93
C PRO A 308 -14.89 -6.97 4.96
N ALA A 309 -16.03 -7.59 4.62
CA ALA A 309 -17.32 -6.90 4.51
C ALA A 309 -17.68 -6.10 5.77
N SER A 310 -17.38 -6.62 6.97
CA SER A 310 -17.66 -5.93 8.24
C SER A 310 -16.95 -4.59 8.41
N ILE A 311 -15.70 -4.49 7.92
CA ILE A 311 -14.93 -3.24 7.97
C ILE A 311 -15.44 -2.28 6.89
N ARG A 312 -15.77 -2.80 5.69
CA ARG A 312 -16.35 -2.00 4.61
C ARG A 312 -17.67 -1.34 5.04
N THR A 313 -18.57 -2.12 5.65
CA THR A 313 -19.82 -1.63 6.23
C THR A 313 -19.56 -0.51 7.24
N LYS A 314 -18.56 -0.68 8.11
CA LYS A 314 -18.21 0.34 9.12
C LYS A 314 -17.67 1.62 8.50
N ILE A 315 -16.89 1.52 7.41
CA ILE A 315 -16.39 2.67 6.66
C ILE A 315 -17.57 3.41 6.01
N SER A 316 -18.42 2.70 5.26
CA SER A 316 -19.58 3.28 4.59
C SER A 316 -20.55 3.95 5.57
N GLN A 317 -20.83 3.31 6.71
CA GLN A 317 -21.63 3.91 7.79
C GLN A 317 -21.04 5.24 8.25
N ASN A 318 -19.74 5.26 8.60
CA ASN A 318 -19.12 6.47 9.13
C ASN A 318 -19.02 7.60 8.10
N LEU A 319 -18.90 7.28 6.81
CA LEU A 319 -18.83 8.26 5.72
C LEU A 319 -20.20 8.85 5.37
N TYR A 320 -21.24 8.03 5.33
CA TYR A 320 -22.52 8.40 4.72
C TYR A 320 -23.66 8.61 5.72
N GLU A 321 -23.53 8.18 6.98
CA GLU A 321 -24.59 8.31 8.01
C GLU A 321 -25.09 9.74 8.18
N GLN A 322 -24.19 10.74 8.17
CA GLN A 322 -24.59 12.15 8.31
C GLN A 322 -25.42 12.65 7.12
N HIS A 323 -25.06 12.25 5.90
CA HIS A 323 -25.80 12.63 4.69
C HIS A 323 -27.16 11.94 4.60
N VAL A 324 -27.24 10.65 4.94
CA VAL A 324 -28.50 9.91 4.97
C VAL A 324 -29.43 10.45 6.06
N LYS A 325 -28.90 10.78 7.25
CA LYS A 325 -29.68 11.38 8.35
C LYS A 325 -30.19 12.79 8.02
N GLY A 326 -29.44 13.54 7.23
CA GLY A 326 -29.83 14.88 6.76
C GLY A 326 -30.91 14.88 5.68
N ALA A 327 -31.07 13.77 4.96
CA ALA A 327 -32.03 13.66 3.87
C ALA A 327 -33.47 13.84 4.35
N SER A 328 -34.25 14.69 3.68
CA SER A 328 -35.66 14.95 4.03
C SER A 328 -36.51 13.69 4.10
N LEU A 329 -36.26 12.73 3.21
CA LEU A 329 -36.99 11.47 3.17
C LEU A 329 -36.80 10.60 4.42
N PHE A 330 -35.61 10.64 5.04
CA PHE A 330 -35.24 9.77 6.17
C PHE A 330 -35.25 10.49 7.52
N LYS A 331 -35.82 11.70 7.56
CA LYS A 331 -36.00 12.45 8.80
C LYS A 331 -36.80 11.64 9.81
N GLU A 332 -36.37 11.63 11.07
CA GLU A 332 -37.01 10.88 12.18
C GLU A 332 -36.98 9.34 12.09
N CYS A 333 -36.33 8.76 11.08
CA CYS A 333 -36.10 7.32 11.04
C CYS A 333 -35.14 6.85 12.14
N SER A 334 -35.25 5.59 12.53
CA SER A 334 -34.41 4.98 13.57
C SER A 334 -32.92 4.99 13.18
N GLU A 335 -32.02 5.16 14.16
CA GLU A 335 -30.57 5.14 13.88
C GLU A 335 -30.10 3.79 13.30
N GLY A 336 -30.76 2.70 13.68
CA GLY A 336 -30.49 1.37 13.14
C GLY A 336 -30.78 1.31 11.64
N PHE A 337 -31.90 1.89 11.20
CA PHE A 337 -32.28 2.00 9.79
C PHE A 337 -31.29 2.85 9.00
N ILE A 338 -30.94 4.05 9.50
CA ILE A 338 -29.98 4.95 8.85
C ILE A 338 -28.63 4.26 8.62
N LYS A 339 -28.12 3.54 9.64
CA LYS A 339 -26.84 2.81 9.53
C LYS A 339 -26.91 1.65 8.54
N GLN A 340 -28.06 1.00 8.38
CA GLN A 340 -28.24 -0.04 7.36
C GLN A 340 -28.29 0.54 5.94
N ILE A 341 -28.93 1.70 5.76
CA ILE A 341 -28.96 2.42 4.48
C ILE A 341 -27.56 2.94 4.14
N ALA A 342 -26.89 3.63 5.07
CA ALA A 342 -25.53 4.15 4.88
C ALA A 342 -24.50 3.07 4.53
N ALA A 343 -24.75 1.81 4.91
CA ALA A 343 -23.90 0.67 4.53
C ALA A 343 -24.10 0.17 3.09
N ARG A 344 -25.22 0.54 2.44
CA ARG A 344 -25.65 0.01 1.13
C ARG A 344 -25.75 1.06 0.02
N VAL A 345 -25.51 2.32 0.35
CA VAL A 345 -25.44 3.39 -0.65
C VAL A 345 -24.17 3.31 -1.48
N HIS A 346 -24.27 3.71 -2.74
CA HIS A 346 -23.16 3.84 -3.66
C HIS A 346 -22.94 5.30 -4.01
N GLU A 347 -21.69 5.75 -3.96
CA GLU A 347 -21.35 7.13 -4.33
C GLU A 347 -21.17 7.27 -5.84
N GLU A 348 -21.77 8.32 -6.40
CA GLU A 348 -21.66 8.68 -7.81
C GLU A 348 -21.40 10.19 -7.96
N PHE A 349 -20.72 10.56 -9.05
CA PHE A 349 -20.38 11.94 -9.39
C PHE A 349 -20.93 12.27 -10.77
N PHE A 350 -21.50 13.47 -10.90
CA PHE A 350 -22.07 13.99 -12.13
C PHE A 350 -21.56 15.39 -12.43
N LEU A 351 -21.27 15.68 -13.70
CA LEU A 351 -20.75 16.97 -14.17
C LEU A 351 -21.89 17.95 -14.47
N PRO A 352 -21.61 19.28 -14.42
CA PRO A 352 -22.56 20.30 -14.84
C PRO A 352 -23.10 20.04 -16.26
N GLY A 353 -24.42 20.11 -16.41
CA GLY A 353 -25.15 19.87 -17.64
C GLY A 353 -25.60 18.43 -17.87
N GLU A 354 -25.08 17.44 -17.13
CA GLU A 354 -25.50 16.04 -17.25
C GLU A 354 -26.93 15.84 -16.74
N VAL A 355 -27.69 14.99 -17.42
CA VAL A 355 -29.04 14.57 -17.02
C VAL A 355 -28.93 13.27 -16.23
N ILE A 356 -29.35 13.27 -14.97
CA ILE A 356 -29.32 12.07 -14.11
C ILE A 356 -30.56 11.20 -14.37
N ILE A 357 -31.72 11.83 -14.51
CA ILE A 357 -33.01 11.17 -14.69
C ILE A 357 -33.78 11.91 -15.77
N GLU A 358 -34.37 11.20 -16.73
CA GLU A 358 -35.23 11.79 -17.75
C GLU A 358 -36.72 11.67 -17.37
N GLN A 359 -37.49 12.70 -17.71
CA GLN A 359 -38.95 12.70 -17.60
C GLN A 359 -39.56 11.50 -18.35
N GLY A 360 -40.57 10.87 -17.77
CA GLY A 360 -41.30 9.74 -18.35
C GLY A 360 -40.64 8.38 -18.19
N LYS A 361 -39.40 8.29 -17.68
CA LYS A 361 -38.75 7.01 -17.34
C LYS A 361 -39.16 6.53 -15.95
N VAL A 362 -39.31 5.21 -15.80
CA VAL A 362 -39.45 4.56 -14.50
C VAL A 362 -38.05 4.21 -14.00
N VAL A 363 -37.71 4.64 -12.79
CA VAL A 363 -36.39 4.44 -12.18
C VAL A 363 -36.49 3.75 -10.83
N ASP A 364 -35.62 2.77 -10.61
CA ASP A 364 -35.51 2.00 -9.35
C ASP A 364 -34.37 2.50 -8.46
N GLN A 365 -33.92 3.72 -8.69
CA GLN A 365 -32.81 4.36 -7.99
C GLN A 365 -33.29 5.63 -7.30
N LEU A 366 -32.90 5.78 -6.04
CA LEU A 366 -33.07 6.99 -5.25
C LEU A 366 -31.72 7.68 -5.10
N TYR A 367 -31.68 9.00 -5.23
CA TYR A 367 -30.46 9.78 -5.08
C TYR A 367 -30.56 10.77 -3.93
N ILE A 368 -29.50 10.89 -3.13
CA ILE A 368 -29.35 11.88 -2.05
C ILE A 368 -28.20 12.80 -2.39
N ILE A 369 -28.45 14.11 -2.41
CA ILE A 369 -27.45 15.12 -2.76
C ILE A 369 -26.53 15.37 -1.56
N CYS A 370 -25.25 15.06 -1.70
CA CYS A 370 -24.24 15.34 -0.67
C CYS A 370 -23.50 16.65 -0.92
N HIS A 371 -23.33 17.03 -2.19
CA HIS A 371 -22.68 18.27 -2.63
C HIS A 371 -23.17 18.62 -4.04
N GLY A 372 -23.21 19.92 -4.35
CA GLY A 372 -23.68 20.45 -5.63
C GLY A 372 -25.18 20.76 -5.63
N GLU A 373 -25.66 21.17 -6.80
CA GLU A 373 -27.05 21.57 -7.03
C GLU A 373 -27.57 20.90 -8.31
N VAL A 374 -28.83 20.46 -8.27
CA VAL A 374 -29.55 19.94 -9.43
C VAL A 374 -30.85 20.71 -9.62
N GLU A 375 -31.34 20.77 -10.85
CA GLU A 375 -32.65 21.32 -11.17
C GLU A 375 -33.56 20.25 -11.76
N GLU A 376 -34.83 20.31 -11.36
CA GLU A 376 -35.92 19.56 -11.96
C GLU A 376 -36.56 20.42 -13.04
N VAL A 377 -36.52 19.93 -14.28
CA VAL A 377 -37.02 20.60 -15.48
C VAL A 377 -38.22 19.82 -16.01
N GLY A 378 -39.29 20.53 -16.34
CA GLY A 378 -40.53 19.93 -16.84
C GLY A 378 -40.98 20.58 -18.14
N LYS A 379 -41.65 19.79 -18.99
CA LYS A 379 -42.42 20.32 -20.13
C LYS A 379 -43.82 20.66 -19.65
N VAL A 380 -44.22 21.93 -19.78
CA VAL A 380 -45.54 22.44 -19.37
C VAL A 380 -46.32 22.81 -20.63
N ASP A 381 -47.40 22.07 -20.91
CA ASP A 381 -48.30 22.20 -22.08
C ASP A 381 -47.62 22.17 -23.46
N ASP A 382 -48.41 22.18 -24.55
CA ASP A 382 -48.06 21.91 -25.97
C ASP A 382 -46.87 22.70 -26.58
N ASP A 383 -46.17 23.53 -25.82
CA ASP A 383 -44.92 24.18 -26.23
C ASP A 383 -43.70 23.33 -25.84
N GLU A 384 -42.78 23.12 -26.78
CA GLU A 384 -41.53 22.36 -26.59
C GLU A 384 -40.51 23.03 -25.63
N THR A 385 -40.90 24.07 -24.90
CA THR A 385 -40.03 24.81 -23.98
C THR A 385 -39.94 24.15 -22.61
N GLU A 386 -38.72 23.76 -22.25
CA GLU A 386 -38.37 23.21 -20.94
C GLU A 386 -38.28 24.34 -19.89
N GLU A 387 -39.11 24.28 -18.84
CA GLU A 387 -39.09 25.24 -17.73
C GLU A 387 -38.51 24.62 -16.44
N CYS A 388 -37.71 25.40 -15.71
CA CYS A 388 -37.15 25.02 -14.41
C CYS A 388 -38.27 25.04 -13.35
N VAL A 389 -38.61 23.86 -12.82
CA VAL A 389 -39.71 23.68 -11.85
C VAL A 389 -39.20 23.87 -10.43
N MET A 390 -38.05 23.27 -10.10
CA MET A 390 -37.49 23.32 -8.75
C MET A 390 -35.97 23.14 -8.76
N ARG A 391 -35.28 23.81 -7.83
CA ARG A 391 -33.85 23.57 -7.57
C ARG A 391 -33.67 22.80 -6.27
N LEU A 392 -32.93 21.71 -6.33
CA LEU A 392 -32.63 20.85 -5.20
C LEU A 392 -31.19 21.05 -4.75
N GLN A 393 -31.06 21.23 -3.45
CA GLN A 393 -29.82 21.57 -2.76
C GLN A 393 -29.33 20.38 -1.93
N VAL A 394 -28.18 20.55 -1.27
CA VAL A 394 -27.59 19.55 -0.38
C VAL A 394 -28.59 19.04 0.67
N ASN A 395 -28.56 17.74 0.95
CA ASN A 395 -29.46 16.99 1.83
C ASN A 395 -30.91 16.88 1.33
N LYS A 396 -31.20 17.28 0.08
CA LYS A 396 -32.43 16.86 -0.59
C LYS A 396 -32.22 15.54 -1.33
N SER A 397 -33.31 14.82 -1.50
CA SER A 397 -33.36 13.59 -2.29
C SER A 397 -34.27 13.79 -3.50
N PHE A 398 -33.97 13.07 -4.57
CA PHE A 398 -34.76 13.07 -5.79
C PHE A 398 -34.86 11.65 -6.34
N GLY A 399 -35.82 11.42 -7.22
CA GLY A 399 -36.15 10.08 -7.69
C GLY A 399 -37.25 9.38 -6.88
N GLU A 400 -37.66 9.96 -5.75
CA GLU A 400 -38.50 9.34 -4.71
C GLU A 400 -39.83 8.78 -5.22
N VAL A 401 -40.52 9.52 -6.10
CA VAL A 401 -41.86 9.17 -6.58
C VAL A 401 -41.83 7.91 -7.45
N SER A 402 -40.97 7.87 -8.46
CA SER A 402 -40.84 6.67 -9.30
C SER A 402 -40.29 5.48 -8.51
N PHE A 403 -39.34 5.76 -7.63
CA PHE A 403 -38.70 4.77 -6.78
C PHE A 403 -39.70 4.07 -5.84
N LEU A 404 -40.62 4.80 -5.20
CA LEU A 404 -41.61 4.23 -4.27
C LEU A 404 -42.90 3.77 -4.96
N CYS A 405 -43.42 4.54 -5.91
CA CYS A 405 -44.76 4.32 -6.48
C CYS A 405 -44.76 3.55 -7.80
N ASN A 406 -43.58 3.22 -8.37
CA ASN A 406 -43.45 2.62 -9.72
C ASN A 406 -44.08 3.47 -10.84
N THR A 407 -44.22 4.77 -10.63
CA THR A 407 -44.77 5.69 -11.63
C THR A 407 -43.64 6.33 -12.46
N PRO A 408 -43.91 6.77 -13.70
CA PRO A 408 -42.93 7.52 -14.49
C PRO A 408 -42.51 8.82 -13.79
N GLN A 409 -41.24 9.22 -13.96
CA GLN A 409 -40.74 10.47 -13.38
C GLN A 409 -41.42 11.68 -14.00
N PRO A 410 -41.91 12.63 -13.19
CA PRO A 410 -42.62 13.80 -13.70
C PRO A 410 -41.70 14.84 -14.34
N TYR A 411 -40.43 14.87 -13.94
CA TYR A 411 -39.46 15.89 -14.35
C TYR A 411 -38.13 15.25 -14.74
N THR A 412 -37.39 15.93 -15.61
CA THR A 412 -36.00 15.64 -15.93
C THR A 412 -35.12 16.28 -14.87
N VAL A 413 -34.14 15.55 -14.33
CA VAL A 413 -33.21 16.06 -13.32
C VAL A 413 -31.87 16.35 -13.98
N GLN A 414 -31.48 17.62 -14.04
CA GLN A 414 -30.23 18.08 -14.65
C GLN A 414 -29.29 18.70 -13.61
N VAL A 415 -28.00 18.49 -13.78
CA VAL A 415 -26.96 18.96 -12.86
C VAL A 415 -26.55 20.39 -13.20
N LEU A 416 -26.55 21.29 -12.21
CA LEU A 416 -26.13 22.69 -12.37
C LEU A 416 -24.65 22.90 -12.02
N ASP A 417 -24.20 22.30 -10.93
CA ASP A 417 -22.81 22.32 -10.47
C ASP A 417 -22.34 20.89 -10.19
N LEU A 418 -21.02 20.65 -10.12
CA LEU A 418 -20.44 19.33 -9.86
C LEU A 418 -21.13 18.65 -8.68
N CYS A 419 -21.90 17.60 -8.98
CA CYS A 419 -22.73 16.94 -8.00
C CYS A 419 -22.07 15.66 -7.49
N ARG A 420 -22.10 15.49 -6.16
CA ARG A 420 -21.79 14.24 -5.47
C ARG A 420 -23.09 13.72 -4.87
N VAL A 421 -23.52 12.54 -5.30
CA VAL A 421 -24.79 11.95 -4.87
C VAL A 421 -24.57 10.53 -4.33
N LEU A 422 -25.46 10.13 -3.44
CA LEU A 422 -25.55 8.75 -2.96
C LEU A 422 -26.73 8.08 -3.64
N ARG A 423 -26.45 7.02 -4.38
CA ARG A 423 -27.44 6.15 -5.00
C ARG A 423 -27.85 5.05 -4.04
N LEU A 424 -29.16 4.87 -3.89
CA LEU A 424 -29.77 3.76 -3.18
C LEU A 424 -30.65 2.96 -4.15
N ASP A 425 -30.39 1.66 -4.24
CA ASP A 425 -31.18 0.76 -5.09
C ASP A 425 -32.45 0.28 -4.35
N LYS A 426 -33.54 0.14 -5.09
CA LYS A 426 -34.87 -0.17 -4.52
C LYS A 426 -34.94 -1.51 -3.80
N GLN A 427 -34.24 -2.52 -4.33
CA GLN A 427 -34.14 -3.82 -3.69
C GLN A 427 -33.48 -3.70 -2.32
N CYS A 428 -32.42 -2.90 -2.19
CA CYS A 428 -31.75 -2.67 -0.93
C CYS A 428 -32.67 -2.00 0.10
N LEU A 429 -33.48 -1.00 -0.30
CA LEU A 429 -34.45 -0.39 0.59
C LEU A 429 -35.51 -1.40 1.05
N LYS A 430 -36.07 -2.19 0.14
CA LYS A 430 -37.08 -3.23 0.48
C LYS A 430 -36.54 -4.22 1.52
N GLU A 431 -35.28 -4.63 1.38
CA GLU A 431 -34.63 -5.50 2.36
C GLU A 431 -34.46 -4.84 3.74
N VAL A 432 -34.06 -3.56 3.80
CA VAL A 432 -33.91 -2.84 5.08
C VAL A 432 -35.28 -2.62 5.74
N LEU A 433 -36.30 -2.24 4.96
CA LEU A 433 -37.68 -2.09 5.45
C LEU A 433 -38.27 -3.42 5.95
N GLY A 434 -37.88 -4.54 5.34
CA GLY A 434 -38.21 -5.88 5.83
C GLY A 434 -37.62 -6.22 7.21
N ILE A 435 -36.67 -5.42 7.71
CA ILE A 435 -36.07 -5.55 9.04
C ILE A 435 -36.64 -4.47 9.99
N CYS A 436 -36.76 -3.22 9.51
CA CYS A 436 -37.21 -2.06 10.28
C CYS A 436 -38.56 -1.53 9.74
N PHE A 437 -39.65 -2.23 10.05
CA PHE A 437 -40.97 -1.94 9.47
C PHE A 437 -41.55 -0.59 9.92
N SER A 438 -41.27 -0.17 11.16
CA SER A 438 -41.74 1.11 11.71
C SER A 438 -41.30 2.32 10.90
N ASP A 439 -40.10 2.26 10.30
CA ASP A 439 -39.51 3.37 9.54
C ASP A 439 -40.19 3.56 8.17
N GLY A 440 -40.87 2.54 7.64
CA GLY A 440 -41.59 2.63 6.36
C GLY A 440 -42.69 3.70 6.36
N ARG A 441 -43.44 3.82 7.47
CA ARG A 441 -44.48 4.86 7.61
C ARG A 441 -43.89 6.26 7.68
N ILE A 442 -42.76 6.41 8.37
CA ILE A 442 -42.07 7.69 8.52
C ILE A 442 -41.62 8.20 7.16
N ILE A 443 -41.01 7.34 6.34
CA ILE A 443 -40.60 7.66 4.97
C ILE A 443 -41.77 8.13 4.12
N LEU A 444 -42.93 7.45 4.21
CA LEU A 444 -44.11 7.78 3.42
C LEU A 444 -44.75 9.10 3.86
N ASN A 445 -44.79 9.38 5.17
CA ASN A 445 -45.22 10.68 5.68
C ASN A 445 -44.29 11.81 5.23
N ASN A 446 -42.98 11.60 5.31
CA ASN A 446 -41.98 12.57 4.85
C ASN A 446 -42.12 12.89 3.34
N LEU A 447 -42.48 11.89 2.53
CA LEU A 447 -42.72 12.07 1.10
C LEU A 447 -43.95 12.97 0.83
N LEU A 448 -45.01 12.82 1.63
CA LEU A 448 -46.25 13.60 1.51
C LEU A 448 -46.12 15.04 2.02
N GLU A 449 -45.27 15.28 3.02
CA GLU A 449 -44.98 16.62 3.54
C GLU A 449 -44.11 17.44 2.57
N GLY A 450 -43.28 16.79 1.75
CA GLY A 450 -42.28 17.45 0.90
C GLY A 450 -42.75 17.96 -0.48
N LYS A 451 -43.97 17.63 -0.94
CA LYS A 451 -44.46 18.00 -2.29
C LYS A 451 -45.72 18.89 -2.25
N ASP A 452 -45.60 20.09 -2.80
CA ASP A 452 -46.62 21.16 -2.75
C ASP A 452 -47.63 21.17 -3.93
N SER A 453 -47.53 20.26 -4.90
CA SER A 453 -48.43 20.23 -6.08
C SER A 453 -49.73 19.46 -5.78
N ASN A 454 -50.86 20.18 -5.60
CA ASN A 454 -52.17 19.64 -5.20
C ASN A 454 -52.71 18.44 -6.03
N LEU A 455 -52.38 18.32 -7.33
CA LEU A 455 -52.87 17.24 -8.19
C LEU A 455 -52.02 15.96 -8.06
N GLN A 456 -50.69 16.11 -8.07
CA GLN A 456 -49.77 14.99 -7.78
C GLN A 456 -49.92 14.52 -6.34
N ARG A 457 -50.17 15.43 -5.39
CA ARG A 457 -50.43 15.08 -3.99
C ARG A 457 -51.56 14.06 -3.86
N LYS A 458 -52.67 14.23 -4.59
CA LYS A 458 -53.82 13.32 -4.53
C LYS A 458 -53.53 11.93 -5.12
N ILE A 459 -52.85 11.86 -6.27
CA ILE A 459 -52.47 10.58 -6.90
C ILE A 459 -51.43 9.85 -6.05
N LEU A 460 -50.45 10.61 -5.56
CA LEU A 460 -49.41 10.12 -4.68
C LEU A 460 -50.00 9.63 -3.35
N GLU A 461 -50.98 10.33 -2.79
CA GLU A 461 -51.68 9.94 -1.56
C GLU A 461 -52.47 8.64 -1.76
N SER A 462 -53.15 8.43 -2.89
CA SER A 462 -53.81 7.15 -3.17
C SER A 462 -52.85 5.98 -3.33
N ASP A 463 -51.76 6.16 -4.08
CA ASP A 463 -50.77 5.11 -4.32
C ASP A 463 -49.99 4.76 -3.05
N ILE A 464 -49.62 5.79 -2.26
CA ILE A 464 -48.97 5.61 -0.96
C ILE A 464 -49.91 4.90 0.01
N THR A 465 -51.19 5.29 0.07
CA THR A 465 -52.16 4.64 0.96
C THR A 465 -52.32 3.16 0.61
N LEU A 466 -52.38 2.82 -0.68
CA LEU A 466 -52.43 1.44 -1.16
C LEU A 466 -51.16 0.68 -0.78
N TYR A 467 -49.98 1.29 -0.91
CA TYR A 467 -48.71 0.69 -0.53
C TYR A 467 -48.60 0.46 0.99
N ILE A 468 -49.06 1.40 1.82
CA ILE A 468 -49.14 1.25 3.28
C ILE A 468 -50.07 0.10 3.63
N ALA A 469 -51.27 0.06 3.05
CA ALA A 469 -52.25 -1.00 3.30
C ALA A 469 -51.68 -2.38 2.92
N GLN A 470 -50.95 -2.47 1.81
CA GLN A 470 -50.29 -3.70 1.39
C GLN A 470 -49.19 -4.14 2.37
N GLN A 471 -48.34 -3.22 2.82
CA GLN A 471 -47.31 -3.53 3.82
C GLN A 471 -47.91 -3.92 5.17
N GLU A 472 -48.94 -3.23 5.63
CA GLU A 472 -49.63 -3.56 6.88
C GLU A 472 -50.29 -4.94 6.83
N SER A 473 -50.92 -5.27 5.71
CA SER A 473 -51.54 -6.58 5.51
C SER A 473 -50.51 -7.71 5.44
N GLU A 474 -49.39 -7.49 4.75
CA GLU A 474 -48.28 -8.46 4.73
C GLU A 474 -47.67 -8.66 6.13
N LEU A 475 -47.57 -7.59 6.91
CA LEU A 475 -47.08 -7.65 8.30
C LEU A 475 -48.05 -8.43 9.20
N ALA A 476 -49.36 -8.18 9.08
CA ALA A 476 -50.40 -8.91 9.79
C ALA A 476 -50.38 -10.40 9.43
N MET A 477 -50.27 -10.74 8.13
CA MET A 477 -50.13 -12.11 7.67
C MET A 477 -48.89 -12.80 8.28
N ARG A 478 -47.73 -12.14 8.28
CA ARG A 478 -46.50 -12.68 8.89
C ARG A 478 -46.63 -12.89 10.40
N LEU A 479 -47.37 -12.01 11.09
CA LEU A 479 -47.68 -12.16 12.52
C LEU A 479 -48.61 -13.35 12.76
N ASN A 480 -49.66 -13.50 11.94
CA ASN A 480 -50.62 -14.61 11.99
C ASN A 480 -49.92 -15.95 11.76
N CYS A 481 -49.04 -16.05 10.76
CA CYS A 481 -48.25 -17.26 10.53
C CYS A 481 -47.35 -17.58 11.73
N ALA A 482 -46.64 -16.59 12.28
CA ALA A 482 -45.77 -16.81 13.44
C ALA A 482 -46.56 -17.23 14.70
N ALA A 483 -47.77 -16.68 14.87
CA ALA A 483 -48.68 -17.05 15.95
C ALA A 483 -49.20 -18.49 15.76
N TYR A 484 -49.64 -18.83 14.54
CA TYR A 484 -50.12 -20.16 14.18
C TYR A 484 -49.04 -21.25 14.33
N ASP A 485 -47.81 -20.95 13.90
CA ASP A 485 -46.66 -21.86 14.00
C ASP A 485 -46.10 -21.98 15.43
N GLY A 486 -46.57 -21.14 16.38
CA GLY A 486 -46.07 -21.11 17.76
C GLY A 486 -44.63 -20.59 17.92
N ASP A 487 -44.09 -19.87 16.93
CA ASP A 487 -42.73 -19.33 16.95
C ASP A 487 -42.66 -18.01 17.74
N ILE A 488 -42.55 -18.14 19.07
CA ILE A 488 -42.48 -17.02 20.02
C ILE A 488 -41.31 -16.07 19.71
N TYR A 489 -40.19 -16.59 19.18
CA TYR A 489 -39.04 -15.75 18.86
C TYR A 489 -39.34 -14.83 17.67
N ARG A 490 -39.94 -15.38 16.61
CA ARG A 490 -40.37 -14.62 15.44
C ARG A 490 -41.49 -13.63 15.77
N LEU A 491 -42.44 -14.02 16.63
CA LEU A 491 -43.51 -13.15 17.11
C LEU A 491 -42.95 -11.93 17.85
N LYS A 492 -42.04 -12.17 18.81
CA LYS A 492 -41.38 -11.11 19.59
C LYS A 492 -40.56 -10.18 18.69
N ARG A 493 -39.88 -10.73 17.67
CA ARG A 493 -39.11 -9.94 16.71
C ARG A 493 -39.99 -9.03 15.87
N LEU A 494 -41.13 -9.53 15.37
CA LEU A 494 -42.06 -8.75 14.54
C LEU A 494 -42.74 -7.64 15.36
N ILE A 495 -43.15 -7.94 16.60
CA ILE A 495 -43.72 -6.93 17.51
C ILE A 495 -42.68 -5.84 17.83
N ASN A 496 -41.44 -6.23 18.16
CA ASN A 496 -40.36 -5.26 18.42
C ASN A 496 -40.00 -4.40 17.19
N ALA A 497 -40.25 -4.90 15.97
CA ALA A 497 -40.04 -4.18 14.73
C ALA A 497 -41.24 -3.27 14.34
N GLY A 498 -42.26 -3.18 15.19
CA GLY A 498 -43.41 -2.28 15.03
C GLY A 498 -44.70 -2.93 14.52
N ALA A 499 -44.80 -4.27 14.48
CA ALA A 499 -46.03 -4.93 14.06
C ALA A 499 -47.16 -4.82 15.10
N ASN A 500 -48.35 -4.43 14.64
CA ASN A 500 -49.53 -4.27 15.48
C ASN A 500 -50.34 -5.58 15.54
N PRO A 501 -50.47 -6.24 16.69
CA PRO A 501 -51.23 -7.49 16.83
C PRO A 501 -52.74 -7.32 16.72
N ASN A 502 -53.27 -6.09 16.71
CA ASN A 502 -54.70 -5.85 16.52
C ASN A 502 -55.11 -5.69 15.04
N LYS A 503 -54.15 -5.71 14.11
CA LYS A 503 -54.42 -5.58 12.66
C LYS A 503 -54.73 -6.95 12.07
N THR A 504 -55.71 -6.99 11.18
CA THR A 504 -56.09 -8.20 10.46
C THR A 504 -55.34 -8.32 9.12
N ASP A 505 -55.11 -9.55 8.67
CA ASP A 505 -54.63 -9.84 7.32
C ASP A 505 -55.74 -9.67 6.25
N TYR A 506 -55.42 -9.98 4.99
CA TYR A 506 -56.37 -9.94 3.87
C TYR A 506 -57.63 -10.80 4.08
N ASP A 507 -57.54 -11.85 4.90
CA ASP A 507 -58.64 -12.76 5.21
C ASP A 507 -59.42 -12.35 6.48
N GLY A 508 -59.12 -11.19 7.05
CA GLY A 508 -59.76 -10.68 8.27
C GLY A 508 -59.28 -11.39 9.54
N ARG A 509 -58.17 -12.12 9.51
CA ARG A 509 -57.66 -12.87 10.67
C ARG A 509 -56.72 -12.02 11.49
N SER A 510 -56.87 -12.09 12.80
CA SER A 510 -55.99 -11.44 13.78
C SER A 510 -55.11 -12.48 14.47
N PRO A 511 -53.89 -12.09 14.90
CA PRO A 511 -52.98 -12.98 15.64
C PRO A 511 -53.38 -13.15 17.12
N LEU A 512 -54.35 -12.36 17.60
CA LEU A 512 -54.98 -12.44 18.92
C LEU A 512 -56.26 -13.27 18.91
#